data_AF-A0A7S1IJC4-F1
#
_entry.id   AF-A0A7S1IJC4-F1
#
_cell.length_a   1.000
_cell.length_b   1.000
_cell.length_c   1.000
_cell.angle_alpha   90.00
_cell.angle_beta   90.00
_cell.angle_gamma   90.00
#
_symmetry.space_group_name_H-M   'P 1'
#
loop_
_entity.id
_entity.type
_entity.pdbx_description
1 polymer ?
#
loop_
_entity_poly.entity_id
_entity_poly.type
_entity_poly.pdbx_seq_one_letter_code
_entity_poly.pdbx_strand_id
1 'polypeptide(L)'
;QIARHIPTPDVPFISVNDVLTALVMDGLGMDVGVMFVNARGRLPDLLGPHLAGNYHCLLNYRREEFQTAAGIRQALGGAAGSSGPGARPKPASWGTIPGWWQTLWQRCGVVT
;
A
#
# COMPACT_ATOMS: atom_id res chain seq x y z
N GLN A 1 8.33 -8.51 -18.43
CA GLN A 1 6.85 -8.38 -18.38
C GLN A 1 6.39 -7.22 -17.51
N ILE A 2 7.13 -6.89 -16.43
CA ILE A 2 6.83 -5.88 -15.41
C ILE A 2 6.17 -4.57 -15.91
N ALA A 3 6.66 -3.97 -17.00
CA ALA A 3 6.14 -2.70 -17.52
C ALA A 3 5.00 -2.83 -18.55
N ARG A 4 4.64 -4.05 -18.96
CA ARG A 4 3.51 -4.27 -19.88
C ARG A 4 2.21 -4.25 -19.06
N HIS A 5 1.33 -3.31 -19.36
CA HIS A 5 0.05 -3.16 -18.68
C HIS A 5 -1.06 -2.87 -19.70
N ILE A 6 -2.17 -3.59 -19.58
CA ILE A 6 -3.41 -3.27 -20.29
C ILE A 6 -4.34 -2.63 -19.25
N PRO A 7 -4.70 -1.34 -19.40
CA PRO A 7 -5.61 -0.66 -18.47
C PRO A 7 -6.87 -1.46 -18.14
N THR A 8 -7.18 -1.57 -16.85
CA THR A 8 -8.44 -2.12 -16.34
C THR A 8 -9.16 -1.09 -15.48
N PRO A 9 -10.45 -1.29 -15.15
CA PRO A 9 -11.15 -0.41 -14.21
C PRO A 9 -10.45 -0.28 -12.85
N ASP A 10 -9.89 -1.37 -12.33
CA ASP A 10 -9.21 -1.40 -11.02
C ASP A 10 -7.78 -0.84 -11.07
N VAL A 11 -7.11 -0.99 -12.22
CA VAL A 11 -5.74 -0.50 -12.46
C VAL A 11 -5.73 0.26 -13.80
N PRO A 12 -6.21 1.52 -13.84
CA PRO A 12 -6.35 2.26 -15.08
C PRO A 12 -5.02 2.71 -15.68
N PHE A 13 -3.97 2.81 -14.86
CA PHE A 13 -2.62 3.14 -15.29
C PHE A 13 -1.58 2.51 -14.36
N ILE A 14 -0.33 2.48 -14.81
CA ILE A 14 0.84 2.20 -13.97
C ILE A 14 1.78 3.41 -14.03
N SER A 15 2.47 3.67 -12.93
CA SER A 15 3.47 4.73 -12.80
C SER A 15 4.88 4.18 -12.91
N VAL A 16 5.84 5.09 -13.09
CA VAL A 16 7.28 4.76 -13.02
C VAL A 16 7.64 4.13 -11.68
N ASN A 17 7.09 4.62 -10.56
CA ASN A 17 7.32 4.01 -9.24
C ASN A 17 6.83 2.57 -9.19
N ASP A 18 5.67 2.27 -9.78
CA ASP A 18 5.14 0.89 -9.78
C ASP A 18 6.08 -0.05 -10.55
N VAL A 19 6.63 0.41 -11.68
CA VAL A 19 7.58 -0.35 -12.50
C VAL A 19 8.90 -0.56 -11.77
N LEU A 20 9.48 0.50 -11.19
CA LEU A 20 10.76 0.42 -10.50
C LEU A 20 10.67 -0.43 -9.24
N THR A 21 9.61 -0.28 -8.44
CA THR A 21 9.41 -1.08 -7.23
C THR A 21 9.31 -2.57 -7.58
N ALA A 22 8.50 -2.93 -8.58
CA ALA A 22 8.39 -4.31 -9.04
C ALA A 22 9.73 -4.84 -9.57
N LEU A 23 10.43 -4.05 -10.40
CA LEU A 23 11.74 -4.44 -10.96
C LEU A 23 12.79 -4.70 -9.89
N VAL A 24 12.89 -3.82 -8.89
CA VAL A 24 13.88 -3.95 -7.82
C VAL A 24 13.53 -5.14 -6.91
N MET A 25 12.28 -5.26 -6.48
CA MET A 25 11.90 -6.32 -5.54
C MET A 25 11.96 -7.72 -6.18
N ASP A 26 11.47 -7.85 -7.42
CA ASP A 26 11.56 -9.11 -8.17
C ASP A 26 13.00 -9.42 -8.59
N GLY A 27 13.73 -8.43 -9.09
CA GLY A 27 15.12 -8.59 -9.55
C GLY A 27 16.10 -8.94 -8.44
N LEU A 28 15.84 -8.53 -7.20
CA LEU A 28 16.61 -8.92 -6.02
C LEU A 28 16.13 -10.24 -5.38
N GLY A 29 15.09 -10.86 -5.94
CA GLY A 29 14.57 -12.14 -5.48
C GLY A 29 13.90 -12.08 -4.10
N MET A 30 13.38 -10.92 -3.70
CA MET A 30 12.74 -10.72 -2.38
C MET A 30 11.49 -11.60 -2.22
N ASP A 31 11.11 -11.89 -0.97
CA ASP A 31 9.84 -12.56 -0.63
C ASP A 31 8.79 -11.61 -0.06
N VAL A 32 9.24 -10.51 0.53
CA VAL A 32 8.41 -9.47 1.14
C VAL A 32 8.97 -8.11 0.78
N GLY A 33 8.09 -7.21 0.34
CA GLY A 33 8.41 -5.82 0.04
C GLY A 33 7.75 -4.87 1.03
N VAL A 34 8.37 -3.72 1.27
CA VAL A 34 7.81 -2.66 2.11
C VAL A 34 8.01 -1.31 1.40
N MET A 35 6.96 -0.50 1.32
CA MET A 35 7.02 0.84 0.77
C MET A 35 6.33 1.84 1.70
N PHE A 36 7.05 2.89 2.07
CA PHE A 36 6.46 4.05 2.73
C PHE A 36 5.79 4.95 1.69
N VAL A 37 4.53 5.29 1.92
CA VAL A 37 3.77 6.21 1.07
C VAL A 37 3.29 7.41 1.84
N ASN A 38 3.23 8.56 1.19
CA ASN A 38 2.75 9.78 1.82
C ASN A 38 1.26 9.65 2.17
N ALA A 39 0.92 9.96 3.42
CA ALA A 39 -0.45 9.92 3.92
C ALA A 39 -1.18 11.27 3.74
N ARG A 40 -0.45 12.36 3.46
CA ARG A 40 -1.06 13.68 3.18
C ARG A 40 -1.98 13.58 1.97
N GLY A 41 -3.15 14.22 2.06
CA GLY A 41 -4.19 14.21 1.04
C GLY A 41 -5.01 12.93 0.96
N ARG A 42 -4.61 11.83 1.62
CA ARG A 42 -5.40 10.58 1.65
C ARG A 42 -6.54 10.60 2.68
N LEU A 43 -6.39 11.44 3.71
CA LEU A 43 -7.43 11.80 4.68
C LEU A 43 -7.60 13.31 4.63
N PRO A 44 -8.31 13.86 3.63
CA PRO A 44 -8.31 15.30 3.36
C PRO A 44 -8.78 16.14 4.56
N ASP A 45 -9.70 15.60 5.36
CA ASP A 45 -10.25 16.26 6.55
C ASP A 45 -9.27 16.31 7.74
N LEU A 46 -8.15 15.58 7.67
CA LEU A 46 -7.20 15.41 8.78
C LEU A 46 -5.75 15.70 8.39
N LEU A 47 -5.37 15.36 7.16
CA LEU A 47 -4.01 15.35 6.67
C LEU A 47 -3.88 16.27 5.45
N GLY A 48 -3.91 17.57 5.69
CA GLY A 48 -3.66 18.59 4.68
C GLY A 48 -2.24 18.54 4.10
N PRO A 49 -2.02 19.11 2.91
CA PRO A 49 -0.72 19.06 2.22
C PRO A 49 0.39 19.84 2.92
N HIS A 50 0.04 20.84 3.73
CA HIS A 50 1.00 21.75 4.38
C HIS A 50 1.38 21.36 5.81
N LEU A 51 0.91 20.21 6.30
CA LEU A 51 1.24 19.76 7.66
C LEU A 51 2.72 19.40 7.79
N ALA A 52 3.37 19.98 8.79
CA ALA A 52 4.74 19.66 9.18
C ALA A 52 4.78 18.36 10.00
N GLY A 53 5.83 17.56 9.82
CA GLY A 53 5.99 16.26 10.50
C GLY A 53 5.95 15.07 9.54
N ASN A 54 6.00 13.87 10.11
CA ASN A 54 6.07 12.62 9.34
C ASN A 54 4.68 12.00 9.22
N TYR A 55 4.09 12.09 8.03
CA TYR A 55 2.80 11.48 7.72
C TYR A 55 2.99 10.47 6.60
N HIS A 56 3.32 9.24 6.98
CA HIS A 56 3.49 8.14 6.06
C HIS A 56 2.64 6.94 6.47
N CYS A 57 2.37 6.11 5.48
CA CYS A 57 1.69 4.84 5.57
C CYS A 57 2.65 3.74 5.11
N LEU A 58 2.62 2.59 5.76
CA LEU A 58 3.44 1.44 5.41
C LEU A 58 2.62 0.48 4.55
N LEU A 59 3.02 0.26 3.31
CA LEU A 59 2.46 -0.80 2.47
C LEU A 59 3.39 -2.00 2.48
N ASN A 60 2.83 -3.15 2.82
CA ASN A 60 3.50 -4.43 2.75
C ASN A 60 3.08 -5.13 1.45
N TYR A 61 4.03 -5.79 0.82
CA TYR A 61 3.82 -6.58 -0.38
C TYR A 61 4.30 -8.00 -0.16
N ARG A 62 3.51 -8.96 -0.62
CA ARG A 62 3.94 -10.34 -0.82
C ARG A 62 4.58 -10.49 -2.20
N ARG A 63 5.33 -11.57 -2.39
CA ARG A 63 6.03 -11.86 -3.65
C ARG A 63 5.13 -11.77 -4.87
N GLU A 64 3.96 -12.37 -4.80
CA GLU A 64 2.96 -12.36 -5.89
C GLU A 64 2.46 -10.95 -6.25
N GLU A 65 2.55 -9.99 -5.33
CA GLU A 65 2.04 -8.62 -5.52
C GLU A 65 3.05 -7.69 -6.18
N PHE A 66 4.37 -7.97 -6.08
CA PHE A 66 5.42 -7.15 -6.70
C PHE A 66 6.05 -7.77 -7.95
N GLN A 67 5.57 -8.92 -8.42
CA GLN A 67 6.02 -9.50 -9.69
C GLN A 67 5.58 -8.70 -10.93
N THR A 68 4.62 -7.77 -10.78
CA THR A 68 4.16 -6.88 -11.85
C THR A 68 3.94 -5.47 -11.34
N ALA A 69 4.12 -4.46 -12.20
CA ALA A 69 3.81 -3.07 -11.85
C ALA A 69 2.31 -2.87 -11.56
N ALA A 70 1.43 -3.61 -12.25
CA ALA A 70 0.00 -3.59 -11.99
C ALA A 70 -0.32 -4.08 -10.57
N GLY A 71 0.38 -5.11 -10.08
CA GLY A 71 0.24 -5.60 -8.70
C GLY A 71 0.61 -4.55 -7.66
N ILE A 72 1.72 -3.81 -7.85
CA ILE A 72 2.10 -2.68 -6.98
C ILE A 72 0.99 -1.63 -6.94
N ARG A 73 0.44 -1.26 -8.10
CA ARG A 73 -0.64 -0.28 -8.20
C ARG A 73 -1.93 -0.77 -7.54
N GLN A 74 -2.27 -2.04 -7.72
CA GLN A 74 -3.45 -2.65 -7.12
C GLN A 74 -3.37 -2.64 -5.58
N ALA A 75 -2.19 -2.92 -5.02
CA ALA A 75 -1.96 -2.85 -3.59
C ALA A 75 -2.10 -1.43 -3.02
N LEU A 76 -1.72 -0.40 -3.79
CA LEU A 76 -1.90 1.02 -3.43
C LEU A 76 -3.37 1.47 -3.40
N GLY A 77 -4.24 0.83 -4.20
CA GLY A 77 -5.65 1.18 -4.37
C GLY A 77 -6.58 0.76 -3.23
N GLY A 78 -6.06 0.07 -2.20
CA GLY A 78 -6.82 -0.28 -1.00
C GLY A 78 -7.62 -1.58 -1.08
N ALA A 79 -7.44 -2.40 -2.13
CA ALA A 79 -8.10 -3.70 -2.24
C ALA A 79 -7.13 -4.90 -2.12
N ALA A 80 -5.82 -4.73 -2.33
CA ALA A 80 -4.88 -5.87 -2.35
C ALA A 80 -3.84 -5.87 -1.22
N GLY A 81 -3.37 -4.72 -0.71
CA GLY A 81 -2.25 -4.65 0.26
C GLY A 81 -2.44 -5.33 1.64
N SER A 82 -3.55 -6.04 1.83
CA SER A 82 -3.81 -6.90 3.00
C SER A 82 -4.88 -7.98 2.75
N SER A 83 -5.34 -8.20 1.52
CA SER A 83 -6.59 -8.95 1.25
C SER A 83 -6.41 -10.39 0.77
N GLY A 84 -5.19 -10.92 0.79
CA GLY A 84 -4.99 -12.36 0.67
C GLY A 84 -5.60 -13.10 1.88
N PRO A 85 -5.88 -14.42 1.79
CA PRO A 85 -6.52 -15.25 2.83
C PRO A 85 -5.74 -15.37 4.17
N GLY A 86 -4.71 -14.54 4.36
CA GLY A 86 -3.97 -14.38 5.61
C GLY A 86 -3.92 -12.92 6.06
N ALA A 87 -4.97 -12.11 5.79
CA ALA A 87 -5.17 -10.84 6.47
C ALA A 87 -5.02 -11.09 7.98
N ARG A 88 -3.99 -10.50 8.61
CA ARG A 88 -3.70 -10.77 10.03
C ARG A 88 -4.97 -10.48 10.83
N PRO A 89 -5.43 -11.41 11.70
CA PRO A 89 -6.58 -11.16 12.54
C PRO A 89 -6.35 -9.86 13.32
N LYS A 90 -7.34 -8.97 13.29
CA LYS A 90 -7.33 -7.74 14.08
C LYS A 90 -7.05 -8.13 15.53
N PRO A 91 -5.93 -7.71 16.16
CA PRO A 91 -5.69 -8.04 17.56
C PRO A 91 -6.83 -7.43 18.38
N ALA A 92 -7.59 -8.29 19.06
CA ALA A 92 -8.85 -7.96 19.73
C ALA A 92 -8.71 -7.12 21.01
N SER A 93 -7.52 -6.64 21.36
CA SER A 93 -7.29 -5.98 22.65
C SER A 93 -6.26 -4.86 22.56
N TRP A 94 -6.66 -3.73 21.99
CA TRP A 94 -6.04 -2.43 22.26
C TRP A 94 -7.16 -1.40 22.49
N GLY A 95 -7.20 -0.86 23.71
CA GLY A 95 -8.21 0.12 24.13
C GLY A 95 -8.25 1.36 23.24
N THR A 96 -9.46 1.89 23.05
CA THR A 96 -9.81 3.22 22.50
C THR A 96 -8.79 3.85 21.56
N ILE A 97 -8.54 3.21 20.43
CA ILE A 97 -7.83 3.86 19.33
C ILE A 97 -8.80 4.88 18.69
N PRO A 98 -8.40 6.16 18.51
CA PRO A 98 -9.23 7.13 17.83
C PRO A 98 -9.70 6.63 16.46
N GLY A 99 -10.97 6.84 16.11
CA GLY A 99 -11.57 6.26 14.89
C GLY A 99 -10.81 6.59 13.60
N TRP A 100 -10.19 7.77 13.53
CA TRP A 100 -9.35 8.16 12.39
C TRP A 100 -8.09 7.30 12.20
N TRP A 101 -7.56 6.74 13.29
CA TRP A 101 -6.43 5.82 13.26
C TRP A 101 -6.81 4.46 12.66
N GLN A 102 -8.04 3.99 12.93
CA GLN A 102 -8.59 2.79 12.29
C GLN A 102 -8.80 3.02 10.79
N THR A 103 -9.28 4.20 10.39
CA THR A 103 -9.43 4.58 8.98
C THR A 103 -8.08 4.60 8.27
N LEU A 104 -7.04 5.13 8.93
CA LEU A 104 -5.69 5.14 8.41
C LEU A 104 -5.20 3.69 8.22
N TRP A 105 -5.36 2.82 9.22
CA TRP A 105 -5.04 1.39 9.11
C TRP A 105 -5.74 0.69 7.93
N GLN A 106 -7.05 0.86 7.79
CA GLN A 106 -7.83 0.22 6.73
C GLN A 106 -7.46 0.72 5.33
N ARG A 107 -7.10 2.00 5.20
CA ARG A 107 -6.71 2.61 3.92
C ARG A 107 -5.24 2.44 3.58
N CYS A 108 -4.40 2.16 4.57
CA CYS A 108 -2.95 2.23 4.42
C CYS A 108 -2.19 0.97 4.83
N GLY A 109 -2.80 -0.05 5.43
CA GLY A 109 -2.12 -1.30 5.78
C GLY A 109 -0.98 -1.15 6.79
N VAL A 110 -1.00 -0.11 7.64
CA VAL A 110 0.04 0.15 8.64
C VAL A 110 0.12 -1.05 9.60
N VAL A 111 1.30 -1.58 9.88
CA VAL A 111 1.54 -2.57 10.93
C VAL A 111 2.68 -2.03 11.79
N THR A 112 2.46 -1.90 13.09
CA THR A 112 3.52 -1.75 14.10
C THR A 112 4.09 -3.10 14.46
#